data_AF-A0A822HEK5-F1
#
_entry.id   AF-A0A822HEK5-F1
#
_cell.length_a   1.000
_cell.length_b   1.000
_cell.length_c   1.000
_cell.angle_alpha   90.00
_cell.angle_beta   90.00
_cell.angle_gamma   90.00
#
_symmetry.space_group_name_H-M   'P 1'
#
loop_
_entity.id
_entity.type
_entity.pdbx_description
1 polymer ?
#
loop_
_entity_poly.entity_id
_entity_poly.type
_entity_poly.pdbx_seq_one_letter_code
_entity_poly.pdbx_strand_id
1 'polypeptide(L)' 'INADLVGKSDPYVKVKVPGSIEYRTKIIDNALNPKWNETFEFVVKQYESDSIEFEIYDQDVGKDDFIGR' A
#
# COMPACT_ATOMS: atom_id res chain seq x y z
N ILE A 1 -6.28 -7.89 21.32
CA ILE A 1 -6.88 -6.55 21.35
C ILE A 1 -7.05 -6.14 19.89
N ASN A 2 -8.29 -6.09 19.39
CA ASN A 2 -8.55 -5.66 18.02
C ASN A 2 -8.24 -4.16 17.91
N ALA A 3 -7.35 -3.78 16.99
CA ALA A 3 -6.99 -2.39 16.72
C ALA A 3 -8.22 -1.56 16.27
N ASP A 4 -9.24 -2.20 15.69
CA ASP A 4 -10.48 -1.55 15.24
C ASP A 4 -11.35 -0.91 16.34
N LEU A 5 -11.06 -1.18 17.63
CA LEU A 5 -11.81 -0.60 18.75
C LEU A 5 -11.13 0.63 19.37
N VAL A 6 -9.86 0.91 19.05
CA VAL A 6 -9.11 2.09 19.55
C VAL A 6 -8.19 2.62 18.45
N GLY A 7 -8.77 3.25 17.43
CA GLY A 7 -8.03 3.93 16.36
C GLY A 7 -8.67 3.67 15.01
N LYS A 8 -8.73 4.67 14.12
CA LYS A 8 -9.11 4.42 12.72
C LYS A 8 -7.85 3.98 11.98
N SER A 9 -7.98 3.09 10.99
CA SER A 9 -6.85 2.66 10.16
C SER A 9 -6.06 3.83 9.56
N ASP A 10 -4.75 3.65 9.48
CA ASP A 10 -3.75 4.50 8.83
C ASP A 10 -3.28 3.83 7.52
N PRO A 11 -4.12 3.77 6.46
CA PRO A 11 -3.83 2.94 5.29
C PRO A 11 -2.81 3.53 4.32
N TYR A 12 -2.05 2.65 3.68
CA TYR A 12 -1.17 2.96 2.55
C TYR A 12 -1.10 1.80 1.55
N VAL A 13 -0.64 2.09 0.33
CA VAL A 13 -0.50 1.11 -0.77
C VAL A 13 0.97 0.88 -1.07
N LYS A 14 1.39 -0.38 -1.11
CA LYS A 14 2.64 -0.83 -1.72
C LYS A 14 2.40 -1.20 -3.17
N VAL A 15 3.24 -0.71 -4.06
CA VAL A 15 3.22 -1.04 -5.49
C VAL A 15 4.47 -1.84 -5.81
N LYS A 16 4.28 -3.08 -6.26
CA LYS A 16 5.35 -3.99 -6.65
C LYS A 16 5.31 -4.22 -8.15
N VAL A 17 6.46 -3.99 -8.80
CA VAL A 17 6.67 -4.30 -10.21
C VAL A 17 7.91 -5.20 -10.30
N PRO A 18 7.83 -6.38 -10.93
CA PRO A 18 8.96 -7.29 -11.09
C PRO A 18 10.21 -6.58 -11.65
N GLY A 19 11.32 -6.72 -10.93
CA GLY A 19 12.60 -6.13 -11.35
C GLY A 19 12.68 -4.59 -11.25
N SER A 20 11.72 -3.94 -10.59
CA SER A 20 11.72 -2.52 -10.24
C SER A 20 11.83 -2.33 -8.72
N ILE A 21 12.00 -1.07 -8.29
CA ILE A 21 11.95 -0.66 -6.88
C ILE A 21 10.51 -0.76 -6.37
N GLU A 22 10.32 -1.19 -5.12
CA GLU A 22 9.02 -1.13 -4.45
C GLU A 22 8.67 0.32 -4.12
N TYR A 23 7.48 0.77 -4.52
CA TYR A 23 6.97 2.10 -4.19
C TYR A 23 5.91 2.00 -3.10
N ARG A 24 5.82 3.05 -2.28
CA ARG A 24 4.79 3.16 -1.24
C ARG A 24 4.14 4.52 -1.33
N THR A 25 2.82 4.57 -1.20
CA THR A 25 2.12 5.83 -0.97
C THR A 25 2.44 6.37 0.41
N LYS A 26 2.07 7.63 0.62
CA LYS A 26 1.93 8.19 1.96
C LYS A 26 0.92 7.38 2.76
N ILE A 27 1.17 7.33 4.05
CA ILE A 27 0.18 6.89 5.02
C ILE A 27 -0.84 8.01 5.21
N ILE A 28 -2.12 7.66 5.21
CA ILE A 28 -3.20 8.60 5.50
C ILE A 28 -3.75 8.25 6.87
N ASP A 29 -3.44 9.09 7.85
CA ASP A 29 -3.83 8.82 9.23
C ASP A 29 -5.36 8.79 9.38
N ASN A 30 -5.86 7.78 10.08
CA ASN A 30 -7.21 7.65 10.60
C ASN A 30 -8.31 7.75 9.53
N ALA A 31 -8.12 7.06 8.41
CA ALA A 31 -9.00 7.09 7.23
C ALA A 31 -9.52 5.71 6.80
N LEU A 32 -10.84 5.51 6.89
CA LEU A 32 -11.51 4.31 6.36
C LEU A 32 -11.72 4.35 4.83
N ASN A 33 -11.61 5.53 4.21
CA ASN A 33 -11.76 5.73 2.77
C ASN A 33 -10.62 6.65 2.26
N PRO A 34 -9.37 6.16 2.27
CA PRO A 34 -8.21 6.95 1.89
C PRO A 34 -8.26 7.40 0.42
N LYS A 35 -7.71 8.59 0.16
CA LYS A 35 -7.48 9.12 -1.19
C LYS A 35 -6.04 9.59 -1.29
N TRP A 36 -5.16 8.76 -1.84
CA TRP A 36 -3.74 9.09 -1.96
C TRP A 36 -3.47 10.13 -3.05
N ASN A 37 -4.14 10.03 -4.20
CA ASN A 37 -3.91 10.92 -5.35
C ASN A 37 -2.41 11.04 -5.72
N GLU A 38 -1.67 9.94 -5.59
CA GLU A 38 -0.24 9.88 -5.92
C GLU A 38 -0.02 9.22 -7.27
N THR A 39 1.02 9.66 -7.98
CA THR A 39 1.42 9.12 -9.27
C THR A 39 2.83 8.55 -9.14
N PHE A 40 3.01 7.31 -9.60
CA PHE A 40 4.30 6.63 -9.64
C PHE A 40 4.64 6.29 -11.09
N GLU A 41 5.91 6.44 -11.44
CA GLU A 41 6.44 6.02 -12.73
C GLU A 41 7.40 4.85 -12.51
N PHE A 42 7.20 3.77 -13.26
CA PHE A 42 8.01 2.55 -13.17
C PHE A 42 8.42 2.08 -14.56
N VAL A 43 9.63 1.55 -14.65
CA VAL A 43 10.16 0.97 -15.88
C VAL A 43 9.76 -0.50 -15.93
N VAL A 44 8.88 -0.85 -16.86
CA VAL A 44 8.49 -2.25 -17.12
C VAL A 44 9.46 -2.83 -18.15
N LYS A 45 10.10 -3.96 -17.81
CA LYS A 45 11.09 -4.59 -18.69
C LYS A 45 10.45 -5.60 -19.63
N GLN A 46 9.46 -6.34 -19.17
CA GLN A 46 8.78 -7.39 -19.92
C GLN A 46 7.26 -7.17 -19.84
N TYR A 47 6.75 -6.34 -20.75
CA TYR A 47 5.34 -5.92 -20.75
C TYR A 47 4.31 -7.06 -20.72
N GLU A 48 4.62 -8.20 -21.34
CA GLU A 48 3.68 -9.34 -21.46
C GLU A 48 3.64 -10.24 -20.21
N SER A 49 4.68 -10.23 -19.39
CA SER A 49 4.83 -11.11 -18.22
C SER A 49 4.87 -10.38 -16.88
N ASP A 50 5.25 -9.10 -16.89
CA ASP A 50 5.36 -8.31 -15.67
C ASP A 50 3.95 -7.92 -15.20
N SER A 51 3.55 -8.40 -14.03
CA SER A 51 2.34 -7.96 -13.34
C SER A 51 2.64 -6.83 -12.36
N ILE A 52 1.79 -5.81 -12.32
CA ILE A 52 1.83 -4.78 -11.29
C ILE A 52 0.92 -5.23 -10.15
N GLU A 53 1.49 -5.39 -8.96
CA GLU A 53 0.74 -5.75 -7.76
C GLU A 53 0.56 -4.53 -6.85
N PHE A 54 -0.66 -4.34 -6.36
CA PHE A 54 -0.99 -3.33 -5.37
C PHE A 54 -1.38 -4.04 -4.08
N GLU A 55 -0.73 -3.73 -2.98
CA GLU A 55 -1.05 -4.30 -1.67
C GLU A 55 -1.38 -3.18 -0.70
N ILE A 56 -2.53 -3.26 -0.06
CA ILE A 56 -3.00 -2.30 0.92
C ILE A 56 -2.59 -2.78 2.31
N TYR A 57 -2.01 -1.89 3.09
CA TYR A 57 -1.58 -2.13 4.47
C TYR A 57 -2.16 -1.06 5.39
N ASP A 58 -2.41 -1.44 6.64
CA ASP A 58 -2.64 -0.54 7.78
C ASP A 58 -1.30 -0.32 8.48
N GLN A 59 -0.90 0.93 8.70
CA GLN A 59 0.30 1.21 9.48
C GLN A 59 -0.02 1.15 10.98
N ASP A 60 0.62 0.22 11.67
CA ASP A 60 0.49 0.07 13.12
C ASP A 60 1.81 0.28 13.86
N VAL A 61 1.73 0.56 15.16
CA VAL A 61 2.91 0.59 16.02
C VAL A 61 3.47 -0.83 16.16
N GLY A 62 4.42 -1.17 15.30
CA GLY A 62 5.12 -2.45 15.29
C GLY A 62 5.12 -3.08 13.90
N LYS A 63 4.13 -3.93 13.63
CA LYS A 63 4.00 -4.64 12.35
C LYS A 63 2.74 -4.15 11.65
N ASP A 64 2.92 -3.66 10.43
CA ASP A 64 1.82 -3.28 9.55
C ASP A 64 0.93 -4.48 9.20
N ASP A 65 -0.39 -4.26 9.30
CA ASP A 65 -1.39 -5.26 9.00
C ASP A 65 -1.74 -5.24 7.50
N PHE A 66 -1.81 -6.42 6.89
CA PHE A 66 -2.18 -6.54 5.48
C PHE A 66 -3.70 -6.52 5.34
N ILE A 67 -4.22 -5.59 4.54
CA ILE A 67 -5.66 -5.43 4.29
C ILE A 67 -6.09 -6.20 3.04
N GLY A 68 -5.32 -6.13 1.94
CA GLY A 68 -5.69 -6.79 0.69
C GLY A 68 -4.75 -6.52 -0.49
N ARG A 69 -4.92 -7.27 -1.60
CA ARG A 69 -4.23 -7.07 -2.88
C ARG A 69 -5.18 -7.16 -4.05
#